data_AF-A0A257X3F3-F1
#
_entry.id   AF-A0A257X3F3-F1
#
_cell.length_a   1.000
_cell.length_b   1.000
_cell.length_c   1.000
_cell.angle_alpha   90.00
_cell.angle_beta   90.00
_cell.angle_gamma   90.00
#
_symmetry.space_group_name_H-M   'P 1'
#
loop_
_entity.id
_entity.type
_entity.pdbx_description
1 polymer ?
#
loop_
_entity_poly.entity_id
_entity_poly.type
_entity_poly.pdbx_seq_one_letter_code
_entity_poly.pdbx_strand_id
1 'polypeptide(L)'
;MDLQIRVAGGEIQHVRDESARAFIIISALLVCGLLLAALGAWLLMRAIVRPINDVTAMLHRMTDGQLDVAIDTTRRDEMIVIFDAAKSMRIKLGADMAEARRVANENLRIREALDSVTTNVRIADNNGRVIYANKTLLDTLRRTEVEIRKRVPTFSAEHFIGSDI
;
A
#
# COMPACT_ATOMS: atom_id res chain seq x y z
N MET A 1 -78.99 39.95 -11.53
CA MET A 1 -78.30 38.91 -10.73
C MET A 1 -77.53 37.91 -11.61
N ASP A 2 -78.10 37.41 -12.70
CA ASP A 2 -77.42 36.41 -13.56
C ASP A 2 -76.11 36.86 -14.21
N LEU A 3 -75.95 38.16 -14.51
CA LEU A 3 -74.73 38.68 -15.13
C LEU A 3 -73.53 38.66 -14.15
N GLN A 4 -73.76 39.00 -12.88
CA GLN A 4 -72.72 38.99 -11.84
C GLN A 4 -72.27 37.56 -11.49
N ILE A 5 -73.19 36.59 -11.48
CA ILE A 5 -72.87 35.18 -11.21
C ILE A 5 -72.02 34.58 -12.36
N ARG A 6 -72.32 34.96 -13.62
CA ARG A 6 -71.58 34.47 -14.79
C ARG A 6 -70.17 35.05 -14.88
N VAL A 7 -70.00 36.34 -14.56
CA VAL A 7 -68.68 37.00 -14.50
C VAL A 7 -67.85 36.46 -13.34
N ALA A 8 -68.44 36.30 -12.15
CA ALA A 8 -67.75 35.71 -11.01
C ALA A 8 -67.33 34.25 -11.26
N GLY A 9 -68.15 33.45 -11.96
CA GLY A 9 -67.79 32.10 -12.38
C GLY A 9 -66.62 32.07 -13.37
N GLY A 10 -66.55 33.04 -14.28
CA GLY A 10 -65.45 33.19 -15.25
C GLY A 10 -64.12 33.58 -14.59
N GLU A 11 -64.14 34.54 -13.64
CA GLU A 11 -62.93 34.93 -12.90
C GLU A 11 -62.37 33.78 -12.03
N ILE A 12 -63.25 33.01 -11.37
CA ILE A 12 -62.82 31.85 -10.58
C ILE A 12 -62.23 30.74 -11.46
N GLN A 13 -62.77 30.55 -12.67
CA GLN A 13 -62.20 29.59 -13.64
C GLN A 13 -60.84 30.04 -14.16
N HIS A 14 -60.70 31.33 -14.50
CA HIS A 14 -59.45 31.88 -15.02
C HIS A 14 -58.30 31.81 -13.99
N VAL A 15 -58.59 32.11 -12.72
CA VAL A 15 -57.61 32.03 -11.62
C VAL A 15 -57.23 30.57 -11.32
N ARG A 16 -58.17 29.63 -11.45
CA ARG A 16 -57.91 28.20 -11.21
C ARG A 16 -57.01 27.57 -12.28
N ASP A 17 -57.19 27.94 -13.54
CA ASP A 17 -56.38 27.43 -14.64
C ASP A 17 -54.95 28.02 -14.64
N GLU A 18 -54.79 29.29 -14.28
CA GLU A 18 -53.46 29.90 -14.10
C GLU A 18 -52.69 29.25 -12.94
N SER A 19 -53.38 29.01 -11.81
CA SER A 19 -52.80 28.31 -10.67
C SER A 19 -52.36 26.89 -11.05
N ALA A 20 -53.20 26.14 -11.77
CA ALA A 20 -52.88 24.79 -12.22
C ALA A 20 -51.66 24.74 -13.15
N ARG A 21 -51.54 25.67 -14.11
CA ARG A 21 -50.37 25.78 -15.00
C ARG A 21 -49.10 26.11 -14.23
N ALA A 22 -49.17 27.02 -13.26
CA ALA A 22 -48.04 27.37 -12.41
C ALA A 22 -47.54 26.16 -11.60
N PHE A 23 -48.45 25.37 -11.01
CA PHE A 23 -48.08 24.15 -10.28
C PHE A 23 -47.41 23.08 -11.16
N ILE A 24 -47.87 22.90 -12.40
CA ILE A 24 -47.26 21.95 -13.35
C ILE A 24 -45.85 22.39 -13.73
N ILE A 25 -45.63 23.68 -13.99
CA ILE A 25 -44.29 24.20 -14.36
C ILE A 25 -43.31 24.06 -13.19
N ILE A 26 -43.73 24.41 -11.96
CA ILE A 26 -42.87 24.30 -10.77
C ILE A 26 -42.50 22.85 -10.48
N SER A 27 -43.47 21.92 -10.54
CA SER A 27 -43.20 20.50 -10.34
C SER A 27 -42.29 19.92 -11.44
N ALA A 28 -42.47 20.31 -12.70
CA ALA A 28 -41.61 19.91 -13.80
C ALA A 28 -40.16 20.41 -13.62
N LEU A 29 -39.96 21.66 -13.20
CA LEU A 29 -38.64 22.22 -12.90
C LEU A 29 -37.96 21.50 -11.73
N LEU A 30 -38.73 21.17 -10.68
CA LEU A 30 -38.21 20.45 -9.52
C LEU A 30 -37.75 19.03 -9.90
N VAL A 31 -38.56 18.30 -10.67
CA VAL A 31 -38.20 16.97 -11.18
C VAL A 31 -36.98 17.06 -12.09
N CYS A 32 -36.93 18.04 -13.00
CA CYS A 32 -35.78 18.24 -13.88
C CYS A 32 -34.49 18.53 -13.08
N GLY A 33 -34.56 19.37 -12.05
CA GLY A 33 -33.44 19.66 -11.16
C GLY A 33 -32.95 18.41 -10.41
N LEU A 34 -33.86 17.59 -9.89
CA LEU A 34 -33.51 16.32 -9.24
C LEU A 34 -32.85 15.34 -10.21
N LEU A 35 -33.34 15.24 -11.45
CA LEU A 35 -32.75 14.38 -12.47
C LEU A 35 -31.35 14.84 -12.87
N LEU A 36 -31.14 16.15 -13.02
CA LEU A 36 -29.82 16.72 -13.31
C LEU A 36 -28.83 16.48 -12.15
N ALA A 37 -29.28 16.65 -10.91
CA ALA A 37 -28.47 16.36 -9.73
C ALA A 37 -28.09 14.87 -9.65
N ALA A 38 -29.05 13.97 -9.91
CA ALA A 38 -28.81 12.54 -9.93
C ALA A 38 -27.84 12.13 -11.05
N LEU A 39 -28.00 12.70 -12.25
CA LEU A 39 -27.10 12.47 -13.38
C LEU A 39 -25.68 12.97 -13.07
N GLY A 40 -25.55 14.17 -12.49
CA GLY A 40 -24.27 14.72 -12.08
C GLY A 40 -23.58 13.86 -11.03
N ALA A 41 -24.31 13.41 -10.00
CA ALA A 41 -23.79 12.50 -8.99
C ALA A 41 -23.32 11.16 -9.60
N TRP A 42 -24.10 10.61 -10.53
CA TRP A 42 -23.75 9.37 -11.24
C TRP A 42 -22.48 9.54 -12.09
N LEU A 43 -22.33 10.68 -12.79
CA LEU A 43 -21.14 10.98 -13.58
C LEU A 43 -19.90 11.15 -12.69
N LEU A 44 -19.98 11.91 -11.60
CA LEU A 44 -18.86 12.10 -10.66
C LEU A 44 -18.44 10.78 -10.01
N MET A 45 -19.41 9.94 -9.62
CA MET A 45 -19.13 8.63 -9.03
C MET A 45 -18.41 7.71 -10.03
N ARG A 46 -18.77 7.78 -11.31
CA ARG A 46 -18.12 6.99 -12.37
C ARG A 46 -16.77 7.56 -12.81
N ALA A 47 -16.60 8.89 -12.80
CA ALA A 47 -15.41 9.56 -13.30
C ALA A 47 -14.29 9.70 -12.26
N ILE A 48 -14.63 9.85 -10.97
CA ILE A 48 -13.68 10.16 -9.90
C ILE A 48 -13.60 9.05 -8.85
N VAL A 49 -14.75 8.62 -8.31
CA VAL A 49 -14.76 7.69 -7.15
C VAL A 49 -14.24 6.30 -7.54
N ARG A 50 -14.65 5.77 -8.69
CA ARG A 50 -14.18 4.45 -9.15
C ARG A 50 -12.65 4.39 -9.34
N PRO A 51 -12.01 5.29 -10.09
CA PRO A 51 -10.54 5.27 -10.24
C PRO A 51 -9.77 5.44 -8.93
N ILE A 52 -10.26 6.28 -8.01
CA ILE A 52 -9.60 6.46 -6.70
C ILE A 52 -9.59 5.14 -5.93
N ASN A 53 -10.70 4.40 -5.96
CA ASN A 53 -10.79 3.08 -5.32
C ASN A 53 -9.85 2.06 -5.98
N ASP A 54 -9.69 2.09 -7.31
CA ASP A 54 -8.77 1.19 -8.01
C ASP A 54 -7.31 1.46 -7.62
N VAL A 55 -6.91 2.73 -7.52
CA VAL A 55 -5.55 3.13 -7.08
C VAL A 55 -5.30 2.76 -5.62
N THR A 56 -6.26 2.98 -4.72
CA THR A 56 -6.11 2.58 -3.30
C THR A 56 -6.03 1.06 -3.16
N ALA A 57 -6.85 0.31 -3.89
CA ALA A 57 -6.77 -1.14 -3.93
C ALA A 57 -5.40 -1.62 -4.45
N MET A 58 -4.85 -0.96 -5.48
CA MET A 58 -3.50 -1.26 -5.97
C MET A 58 -2.43 -1.00 -4.91
N LEU A 59 -2.48 0.13 -4.19
CA LEU A 59 -1.54 0.42 -3.11
C LEU A 59 -1.61 -0.61 -1.99
N HIS A 60 -2.81 -1.02 -1.58
CA HIS A 60 -2.96 -2.09 -0.58
C HIS A 60 -2.37 -3.43 -1.05
N ARG A 61 -2.57 -3.79 -2.32
CA ARG A 61 -1.94 -5.00 -2.87
C ARG A 61 -0.41 -4.91 -2.93
N MET A 62 0.13 -3.71 -3.17
CA MET A 62 1.58 -3.47 -3.11
C MET A 62 2.14 -3.59 -1.69
N THR A 63 1.41 -3.11 -0.67
CA THR A 63 1.83 -3.32 0.74
C THR A 63 1.82 -4.80 1.12
N ASP A 64 0.97 -5.60 0.48
CA ASP A 64 0.88 -7.04 0.68
C ASP A 64 1.85 -7.85 -0.20
N GLY A 65 2.74 -7.18 -0.96
CA GLY A 65 3.76 -7.82 -1.77
C GLY A 65 3.28 -8.35 -3.14
N GLN A 66 2.07 -8.03 -3.57
CA GLN A 66 1.50 -8.47 -4.85
C GLN A 66 1.65 -7.38 -5.92
N LEU A 67 2.66 -7.51 -6.78
CA LEU A 67 3.08 -6.48 -7.75
C LEU A 67 2.62 -6.75 -9.19
N ASP A 68 1.76 -7.75 -9.43
CA ASP A 68 1.37 -8.19 -10.77
C ASP A 68 -0.04 -7.68 -11.15
N VAL A 69 -0.15 -6.38 -11.42
CA VAL A 69 -1.39 -5.75 -11.90
C VAL A 69 -1.10 -5.04 -13.22
N ALA A 70 -1.79 -5.46 -14.28
CA ALA A 70 -1.73 -4.80 -15.58
C ALA A 70 -2.43 -3.44 -15.50
N ILE A 71 -1.68 -2.38 -15.79
CA ILE A 71 -2.18 -0.99 -15.77
C ILE A 71 -2.55 -0.60 -17.20
N ASP A 72 -3.84 -0.31 -17.42
CA ASP A 72 -4.35 0.20 -18.69
C ASP A 72 -4.05 1.71 -18.82
N THR A 73 -3.14 2.07 -19.72
CA THR A 73 -2.60 3.43 -19.89
C THR A 73 -3.36 4.29 -20.92
N THR A 74 -4.54 3.87 -21.39
CA THR A 74 -5.21 4.52 -22.52
C THR A 74 -5.87 5.88 -22.20
N ARG A 75 -6.00 6.30 -20.92
CA ARG A 75 -6.70 7.56 -20.56
C ARG A 75 -5.71 8.67 -20.15
N ARG A 76 -5.68 9.77 -20.94
CA ARG A 76 -4.75 10.92 -20.82
C ARG A 76 -5.22 12.01 -19.85
N ASP A 77 -5.38 11.69 -18.58
CA ASP A 77 -5.68 12.67 -17.53
C ASP A 77 -4.55 12.73 -16.47
N GLU A 78 -4.71 13.61 -15.47
CA GLU A 78 -3.76 13.82 -14.39
C GLU A 78 -3.51 12.54 -13.56
N MET A 79 -4.35 11.52 -13.68
CA MET A 79 -4.14 10.20 -13.05
C MET A 79 -2.98 9.44 -13.68
N ILE A 80 -2.56 9.75 -14.92
CA ILE A 80 -1.34 9.19 -15.52
C ILE A 80 -0.12 9.47 -14.64
N VAL A 81 -0.02 10.65 -14.04
CA VAL A 81 1.15 11.01 -13.22
C VAL A 81 1.24 10.11 -11.98
N ILE A 82 0.10 9.83 -11.35
CA ILE A 82 0.03 8.92 -10.19
C ILE A 82 0.34 7.49 -10.61
N PHE A 83 -0.24 7.02 -11.72
CA PHE A 83 0.01 5.68 -12.24
C PHE A 83 1.47 5.47 -12.66
N ASP A 84 2.10 6.48 -13.27
CA ASP A 84 3.49 6.41 -13.70
C ASP A 84 4.46 6.47 -12.50
N ALA A 85 4.13 7.25 -11.47
CA ALA A 85 4.84 7.23 -10.19
C ALA A 85 4.72 5.87 -9.50
N ALA A 86 3.52 5.29 -9.44
CA ALA A 86 3.30 3.97 -8.86
C ALA A 86 4.01 2.85 -9.65
N LYS A 87 4.04 2.96 -10.99
CA LYS A 87 4.77 2.04 -11.87
C LYS A 87 6.29 2.12 -11.63
N SER A 88 6.81 3.34 -11.51
CA SER A 88 8.24 3.58 -11.25
C SER A 88 8.64 3.03 -9.87
N MET A 89 7.81 3.25 -8.85
CA MET A 89 8.00 2.68 -7.51
C MET A 89 8.00 1.15 -7.55
N ARG A 90 7.05 0.52 -8.25
CA ARG A 90 6.98 -0.94 -8.42
C ARG A 90 8.26 -1.50 -9.06
N ILE A 91 8.74 -0.88 -10.14
CA ILE A 91 9.97 -1.31 -10.81
C ILE A 91 11.16 -1.21 -9.85
N LYS A 92 11.27 -0.09 -9.13
CA LYS A 92 12.34 0.12 -8.16
C LYS A 92 12.29 -0.90 -7.02
N LEU A 93 11.13 -1.11 -6.40
CA LEU A 93 10.95 -2.11 -5.35
C LEU A 93 11.28 -3.53 -5.83
N GLY A 94 10.85 -3.89 -7.04
CA GLY A 94 11.20 -5.18 -7.63
C GLY A 94 12.71 -5.36 -7.81
N ALA A 95 13.41 -4.32 -8.27
CA ALA A 95 14.86 -4.33 -8.40
C ALA A 95 15.57 -4.39 -7.05
N ASP A 96 15.16 -3.57 -6.07
CA ASP A 96 15.74 -3.54 -4.73
C ASP A 96 15.56 -4.90 -4.01
N MET A 97 14.38 -5.53 -4.14
CA MET A 97 14.12 -6.87 -3.61
C MET A 97 14.97 -7.95 -4.27
N ALA A 98 15.14 -7.89 -5.60
CA ALA A 98 15.99 -8.83 -6.33
C ALA A 98 17.45 -8.72 -5.91
N GLU A 99 17.95 -7.49 -5.72
CA GLU A 99 19.32 -7.24 -5.27
C GLU A 99 19.52 -7.67 -3.81
N ALA A 100 18.59 -7.36 -2.91
CA ALA A 100 18.62 -7.83 -1.53
C ALA A 100 18.67 -9.37 -1.46
N ARG A 101 17.89 -10.05 -2.31
CA ARG A 101 17.92 -11.52 -2.41
C ARG A 101 19.25 -12.04 -2.97
N ARG A 102 19.85 -11.35 -3.94
CA ARG A 102 21.17 -11.68 -4.49
C ARG A 102 22.25 -11.59 -3.41
N VAL A 103 22.29 -10.49 -2.67
CA VAL A 103 23.24 -10.27 -1.56
C VAL A 103 23.02 -11.29 -0.44
N ALA A 104 21.78 -11.59 -0.08
CA ALA A 104 21.46 -12.60 0.93
C ALA A 104 21.97 -13.99 0.52
N ASN A 105 21.76 -14.39 -0.74
CA ASN A 105 22.25 -15.67 -1.26
C ASN A 105 23.79 -15.73 -1.30
N GLU A 106 24.44 -14.62 -1.67
CA GLU A 106 25.90 -14.53 -1.66
C GLU A 106 26.47 -14.67 -0.25
N ASN A 107 25.90 -13.95 0.72
CA ASN A 107 26.26 -14.08 2.13
C ASN A 107 26.02 -15.50 2.67
N LEU A 108 24.92 -16.15 2.28
CA LEU A 108 24.64 -17.53 2.68
C LEU A 108 25.72 -18.48 2.16
N ARG A 109 26.09 -18.37 0.88
CA ARG A 109 27.17 -19.17 0.29
C ARG A 109 28.53 -18.94 0.97
N ILE A 110 28.84 -17.69 1.33
CA ILE A 110 30.06 -17.37 2.09
C ILE A 110 30.03 -18.07 3.46
N ARG A 111 28.91 -17.99 4.18
CA ARG A 111 28.76 -18.65 5.49
C ARG A 111 28.91 -20.17 5.39
N GLU A 112 28.29 -20.79 4.39
CA GLU A 112 28.45 -22.23 4.13
C GLU A 112 29.90 -22.61 3.85
N ALA A 113 30.61 -21.81 3.05
CA ALA A 113 32.03 -22.03 2.78
C ALA A 113 32.86 -21.92 4.07
N LEU A 114 32.62 -20.90 4.89
CA LEU A 114 33.31 -20.71 6.17
C LEU A 114 32.98 -21.80 7.20
N ASP A 115 31.78 -22.39 7.15
CA ASP A 115 31.41 -23.53 7.97
C ASP A 115 32.08 -24.84 7.54
N SER A 116 32.48 -24.93 6.27
CA SER A 116 33.16 -26.12 5.71
C SER A 116 34.67 -26.15 5.96
N VAL A 117 35.30 -25.02 6.28
CA VAL A 117 36.75 -24.98 6.50
C VAL A 117 37.15 -25.49 7.88
N THR A 118 38.24 -26.25 7.92
CA THR A 118 38.85 -26.78 9.15
C THR A 118 39.71 -25.76 9.90
N THR A 119 39.87 -24.56 9.36
CA THR A 119 40.57 -23.46 10.05
C THR A 119 39.61 -22.79 11.01
N ASN A 120 40.10 -22.35 12.17
CA ASN A 120 39.32 -21.58 13.13
C ASN A 120 39.03 -20.18 12.59
N VAL A 121 37.76 -19.84 12.38
CA VAL A 121 37.33 -18.54 11.85
C VAL A 121 36.36 -17.89 12.81
N ARG A 122 36.59 -16.61 13.12
CA ARG A 122 35.61 -15.71 13.75
C ARG A 122 35.44 -14.43 12.94
N ILE A 123 34.25 -13.86 12.96
CA ILE A 123 33.99 -12.50 12.49
C ILE A 123 33.43 -11.73 13.67
N ALA A 124 33.97 -10.54 13.91
CA ALA A 124 33.51 -9.61 14.93
C ALA A 124 33.04 -8.30 14.29
N ASP A 125 32.14 -7.59 14.96
CA ASP A 125 31.73 -6.25 14.57
C ASP A 125 32.83 -5.21 14.92
N ASN A 126 32.56 -3.94 14.59
CA ASN A 126 33.49 -2.84 14.86
C ASN A 126 33.77 -2.62 16.36
N ASN A 127 32.92 -3.14 17.24
CA ASN A 127 33.06 -3.05 18.70
C ASN A 127 33.78 -4.29 19.27
N GLY A 128 34.25 -5.21 18.43
CA GLY A 128 34.91 -6.44 18.84
C GLY A 128 33.96 -7.56 19.26
N ARG A 129 32.64 -7.37 19.16
CA ARG A 129 31.66 -8.40 19.49
C ARG A 129 31.64 -9.47 18.40
N VAL A 130 31.81 -10.73 18.79
CA VAL A 130 31.78 -11.87 17.86
C VAL A 130 30.38 -12.04 17.28
N ILE A 131 30.22 -11.90 15.96
CA ILE A 131 28.95 -12.08 15.25
C ILE A 131 28.86 -13.43 14.53
N TYR A 132 30.00 -14.09 14.33
CA TYR A 132 30.08 -15.40 13.71
C TYR A 132 31.33 -16.15 14.18
N ALA A 133 31.18 -17.45 14.40
CA ALA A 133 32.28 -18.39 14.62
C ALA A 133 31.94 -19.69 13.90
N ASN A 134 32.89 -20.24 13.14
CA ASN A 134 32.65 -21.50 12.45
C ASN A 134 32.69 -22.70 13.42
N LYS A 135 32.15 -23.84 12.99
CA LYS A 135 32.08 -25.07 13.79
C LYS A 135 33.43 -25.50 14.34
N THR A 136 34.49 -25.42 13.53
CA THR A 136 35.85 -25.79 13.93
C THR A 136 36.37 -24.96 15.10
N LEU A 137 36.14 -23.64 15.08
CA LEU A 137 36.51 -22.76 16.19
C LEU A 137 35.72 -23.11 17.45
N LEU A 138 34.40 -23.28 17.36
CA LEU A 138 33.56 -23.62 18.51
C LEU A 138 33.98 -24.96 19.14
N ASP A 139 34.28 -25.96 18.33
CA ASP A 139 34.75 -27.26 18.83
C ASP A 139 36.13 -27.18 19.46
N THR A 140 37.04 -26.37 18.89
CA THR A 140 38.34 -26.10 19.50
C THR A 140 38.18 -25.43 20.86
N LEU A 141 37.35 -24.39 20.95
CA LEU A 141 37.09 -23.65 22.18
C LEU A 141 36.45 -24.53 23.25
N ARG A 142 35.49 -25.39 22.90
CA ARG A 142 34.89 -26.37 23.83
C ARG A 142 35.93 -27.33 24.41
N ARG A 143 36.85 -27.82 23.59
CA ARG A 143 37.91 -28.75 24.03
C ARG A 143 38.94 -28.08 24.95
N THR A 144 39.23 -26.80 24.72
CA THR A 144 40.24 -26.06 25.48
C THR A 144 39.65 -25.16 26.58
N GLU A 145 38.32 -25.16 26.74
CA GLU A 145 37.59 -24.28 27.65
C GLU A 145 38.11 -24.34 29.10
N VAL A 146 38.37 -25.55 29.60
CA VAL A 146 38.91 -25.76 30.95
C VAL A 146 40.27 -25.08 31.12
N GLU A 147 41.14 -25.15 30.10
CA GLU A 147 42.45 -24.51 30.13
C GLU A 147 42.35 -22.98 30.00
N ILE A 148 41.44 -22.49 29.15
CA ILE A 148 41.18 -21.06 28.99
C ILE A 148 40.64 -20.47 30.30
N ARG A 149 39.73 -21.17 30.98
CA ARG A 149 39.15 -20.75 32.27
C ARG A 149 40.18 -20.57 33.38
N LYS A 150 41.34 -21.23 33.30
CA LYS A 150 42.45 -20.99 34.26
C LYS A 150 43.01 -19.57 34.18
N ARG A 151 42.91 -18.93 33.00
CA ARG A 151 43.40 -17.56 32.77
C ARG A 151 42.26 -16.54 32.68
N VAL A 152 41.11 -16.95 32.14
CA VAL A 152 39.91 -16.13 31.98
C VAL A 152 38.73 -16.86 32.63
N PRO A 153 38.50 -16.72 33.94
CA PRO A 153 37.52 -17.51 34.68
C PRO A 153 36.07 -17.39 34.18
N THR A 154 35.76 -16.28 33.51
CA THR A 154 34.44 -15.96 32.92
C THR A 154 34.24 -16.52 31.53
N PHE A 155 35.25 -17.16 30.92
CA PHE A 155 35.15 -17.66 29.55
C PHE A 155 34.16 -18.83 29.44
N SER A 156 33.28 -18.75 28.43
CA SER A 156 32.31 -19.78 28.09
C SER A 156 32.27 -20.00 26.59
N ALA A 157 32.59 -21.20 26.12
CA ALA A 157 32.55 -21.51 24.68
C ALA A 157 31.12 -21.41 24.10
N GLU A 158 30.11 -21.75 24.91
CA GLU A 158 28.69 -21.65 24.54
C GLU A 158 28.21 -20.20 24.33
N HIS A 159 28.78 -19.25 25.08
CA HIS A 159 28.45 -17.82 24.99
C HIS A 159 29.44 -17.04 24.12
N PHE A 160 30.28 -17.72 23.34
CA PHE A 160 31.33 -17.08 22.54
C PHE A 160 30.75 -16.22 21.41
N ILE A 161 29.64 -16.65 20.79
CA ILE A 161 28.93 -15.80 19.82
C ILE A 161 28.12 -14.77 20.60
N GLY A 162 28.32 -13.49 20.27
CA GLY A 162 27.74 -12.37 20.98
C GLY A 162 28.60 -11.83 22.11
N SER A 163 29.74 -12.46 22.43
CA SER A 163 30.69 -11.95 23.42
C SER A 163 31.75 -11.02 22.80
N ASP A 164 32.36 -10.17 23.62
CA ASP A 164 33.45 -9.23 23.31
C ASP A 164 34.83 -9.70 23.81
N ILE A 165 34.89 -10.95 24.28
CA ILE A 165 36.06 -11.59 24.90
C ILE A 165 37.12 -11.98 23.85
#